data_AF-A0A7C1I765-F1
#
_entry.id   AF-A0A7C1I765-F1
#
_cell.length_a   1.000
_cell.length_b   1.000
_cell.length_c   1.000
_cell.angle_alpha   90.00
_cell.angle_beta   90.00
_cell.angle_gamma   90.00
#
_symmetry.space_group_name_H-M   'P 1'
#
loop_
_entity.id
_entity.type
_entity.pdbx_description
1 polymer ?
#
loop_
_entity_poly.entity_id
_entity_poly.type
_entity_poly.pdbx_seq_one_letter_code
_entity_poly.pdbx_strand_id
1 'polypeptide(L)'
;MKKLASMLIATLFLCGCATTTKQMQRGNYDAVINKSVKKLVKKPGSEKHASAMDRAYELANERDLERIRFLKMENNPNNYDEVMSRYNILKQRQQQVRRVTPLNVGGRIYDYKYVDYDAEIINAKRKAADFFYSNGQSLLNNAKYKKDYRDAYYQLTKASEYAGGQYP
;
A
#
# COMPACT_ATOMS: atom_id res chain seq x y z
N MET A 1 -15.69 47.85 4.91
CA MET A 1 -15.41 46.81 3.89
C MET A 1 -14.05 46.12 4.05
N LYS A 2 -12.94 46.83 4.33
CA LYS A 2 -11.61 46.21 4.53
C LYS A 2 -11.53 45.21 5.71
N LYS A 3 -12.24 45.48 6.82
CA LYS A 3 -12.31 44.55 7.98
C LYS A 3 -13.11 43.27 7.69
N LEU A 4 -14.15 43.34 6.87
CA LEU A 4 -14.92 42.16 6.43
C LEU A 4 -14.12 41.29 5.45
N ALA A 5 -13.39 41.91 4.51
CA ALA A 5 -12.46 41.20 3.63
C ALA A 5 -11.33 40.50 4.41
N SER A 6 -10.80 41.17 5.46
CA SER A 6 -9.77 40.58 6.33
C SER A 6 -10.29 39.39 7.15
N MET A 7 -11.57 39.41 7.53
CA MET A 7 -12.22 38.31 8.27
C MET A 7 -12.54 37.12 7.36
N LEU A 8 -12.87 37.36 6.09
CA LEU A 8 -13.13 36.33 5.08
C LEU A 8 -11.85 35.60 4.63
N ILE A 9 -10.71 36.29 4.61
CA ILE A 9 -9.40 35.69 4.30
C ILE A 9 -8.93 34.80 5.45
N ALA A 10 -9.17 35.17 6.71
CA ALA A 10 -8.79 34.38 7.88
C ALA A 10 -9.56 33.05 7.99
N THR A 11 -10.84 33.00 7.61
CA THR A 11 -11.63 31.76 7.61
C THR A 11 -11.21 30.76 6.52
N LEU A 12 -10.71 31.22 5.37
CA LEU A 12 -10.21 30.32 4.32
C LEU A 12 -8.96 29.52 4.76
N PHE A 13 -8.12 30.07 5.65
CA PHE A 13 -6.91 29.39 6.12
C PHE A 13 -7.22 28.24 7.10
N LEU A 14 -8.33 28.31 7.84
CA LEU A 14 -8.72 27.30 8.83
C LEU A 14 -9.29 26.02 8.20
N CYS A 15 -10.04 26.14 7.09
CA CYS A 15 -10.65 25.00 6.40
C CYS A 15 -9.60 23.99 5.93
N GLY A 16 -8.43 24.45 5.49
CA GLY A 16 -7.36 23.58 4.99
C GLY A 16 -6.75 22.65 6.05
N CYS A 17 -6.63 23.11 7.30
CA CYS A 17 -6.18 22.30 8.45
C CYS A 17 -7.23 21.27 8.84
N ALA A 18 -8.47 21.73 9.04
CA ALA A 18 -9.56 20.90 9.52
C ALA A 18 -9.78 19.67 8.63
N THR A 19 -9.68 19.83 7.30
CA THR A 19 -9.80 18.70 6.38
C THR A 19 -8.70 17.65 6.58
N THR A 20 -7.44 18.06 6.81
CA THR A 20 -6.34 17.09 6.98
C THR A 20 -6.49 16.32 8.30
N THR A 21 -6.81 17.01 9.40
CA THR A 21 -7.07 16.37 10.71
C THR A 21 -8.23 15.39 10.63
N LYS A 22 -9.32 15.77 9.95
CA LYS A 22 -10.49 14.91 9.76
C LYS A 22 -10.18 13.66 8.93
N GLN A 23 -9.36 13.78 7.87
CA GLN A 23 -8.94 12.62 7.08
C GLN A 23 -8.02 11.69 7.90
N MET A 24 -7.13 12.25 8.72
CA MET A 24 -6.29 11.48 9.65
C MET A 24 -7.16 10.67 10.63
N GLN A 25 -8.13 11.31 11.30
CA GLN A 25 -9.02 10.64 12.26
C GLN A 25 -9.91 9.57 11.63
N ARG A 26 -10.19 9.67 10.33
CA ARG A 26 -10.98 8.68 9.58
C ARG A 26 -10.14 7.54 8.99
N GLY A 27 -8.84 7.49 9.28
CA GLY A 27 -7.95 6.49 8.72
C GLY A 27 -7.62 6.67 7.23
N ASN A 28 -7.97 7.82 6.64
CA ASN A 28 -7.67 8.13 5.25
C ASN A 28 -6.27 8.72 5.09
N TYR A 29 -5.28 7.94 5.51
CA TYR A 29 -3.88 8.34 5.56
C TYR A 29 -3.30 8.62 4.18
N ASP A 30 -3.65 7.83 3.17
CA ASP A 30 -3.17 8.02 1.79
C ASP A 30 -3.61 9.38 1.22
N ALA A 31 -4.83 9.85 1.54
CA ALA A 31 -5.26 11.20 1.17
C ALA A 31 -4.45 12.30 1.91
N VAL A 32 -4.09 12.07 3.18
CA VAL A 32 -3.24 12.99 3.94
C VAL A 32 -1.84 13.06 3.33
N ILE A 33 -1.24 11.92 2.98
CA ILE A 33 0.07 11.85 2.32
C ILE A 33 0.03 12.60 1.00
N ASN A 34 -0.94 12.30 0.14
CA ASN A 34 -1.09 12.93 -1.18
C ASN A 34 -1.23 14.45 -1.08
N LYS A 35 -2.07 14.93 -0.16
CA LYS A 35 -2.26 16.36 0.06
C LYS A 35 -0.99 17.02 0.61
N SER A 36 -0.31 16.37 1.55
CA SER A 36 0.88 16.92 2.22
C SER A 36 2.07 16.96 1.27
N VAL A 37 2.34 15.90 0.52
CA VAL A 37 3.38 15.86 -0.52
C VAL A 37 3.13 16.94 -1.57
N LYS A 38 1.89 17.08 -2.08
CA LYS A 38 1.55 18.16 -3.04
C LYS A 38 1.83 19.56 -2.48
N LYS A 39 1.67 19.77 -1.17
CA LYS A 39 1.97 21.05 -0.52
C LYS A 39 3.46 21.25 -0.27
N LEU A 40 4.18 20.20 0.13
CA LEU A 40 5.61 20.22 0.35
C LEU A 40 6.41 20.45 -0.93
N VAL A 41 5.96 19.92 -2.08
CA VAL A 41 6.54 20.26 -3.39
C VAL A 41 6.52 21.77 -3.66
N LYS A 42 5.49 22.49 -3.19
CA LYS A 42 5.36 23.95 -3.37
C LYS A 42 5.98 24.76 -2.25
N LYS A 43 5.97 24.22 -1.02
CA LYS A 43 6.49 24.87 0.18
C LYS A 43 7.23 23.83 1.04
N PRO A 44 8.50 23.53 0.72
CA PRO A 44 9.27 22.48 1.41
C PRO A 44 9.40 22.73 2.91
N GLY A 45 9.56 23.99 3.34
CA GLY A 45 9.68 24.38 4.75
C GLY A 45 8.38 24.32 5.59
N SER A 46 7.34 23.62 5.12
CA SER A 46 6.06 23.59 5.83
C SER A 46 6.00 22.50 6.90
N GLU A 47 6.38 22.82 8.13
CA GLU A 47 6.35 21.91 9.31
C GLU A 47 5.04 21.15 9.46
N LYS A 48 3.90 21.85 9.36
CA LYS A 48 2.57 21.24 9.44
C LYS A 48 2.35 20.11 8.41
N HIS A 49 2.86 20.28 7.19
CA HIS A 49 2.68 19.30 6.13
C HIS A 49 3.71 18.19 6.21
N ALA A 50 4.94 18.48 6.65
CA ALA A 50 5.95 17.47 6.94
C ALA A 50 5.46 16.53 8.05
N SER A 51 5.04 17.06 9.20
CA SER A 51 4.50 16.26 10.32
C SER A 51 3.23 15.50 9.98
N ALA A 52 2.35 16.05 9.13
CA ALA A 52 1.14 15.34 8.70
C ALA A 52 1.45 14.21 7.71
N MET A 53 2.42 14.40 6.82
CA MET A 53 2.91 13.36 5.91
C MET A 53 3.52 12.21 6.69
N ASP A 54 4.41 12.54 7.63
CA ASP A 54 5.15 11.60 8.48
C ASP A 54 4.21 10.68 9.27
N ARG A 55 3.33 11.28 10.09
CA ARG A 55 2.34 10.52 10.86
C ARG A 55 1.42 9.67 9.98
N ALA A 56 0.99 10.18 8.82
CA ALA A 56 0.13 9.41 7.93
C ALA A 56 0.90 8.26 7.26
N TYR A 57 2.17 8.46 6.92
CA TYR A 57 3.04 7.45 6.32
C TYR A 57 3.26 6.29 7.29
N GLU A 58 3.59 6.58 8.54
CA GLU A 58 3.76 5.58 9.61
C GLU A 58 2.49 4.74 9.81
N LEU A 59 1.36 5.39 10.09
CA LEU A 59 0.09 4.70 10.38
C LEU A 59 -0.44 3.89 9.20
N ALA A 60 -0.26 4.38 7.97
CA ALA A 60 -0.69 3.66 6.78
C ALA A 60 0.19 2.44 6.51
N ASN A 61 1.50 2.56 6.71
CA ASN A 61 2.43 1.44 6.56
C ASN A 61 2.19 0.38 7.63
N GLU A 62 2.03 0.78 8.89
CA GLU A 62 1.71 -0.12 9.99
C GLU A 62 0.44 -0.94 9.67
N ARG A 63 -0.67 -0.26 9.33
CA ARG A 63 -1.92 -0.90 8.95
C ARG A 63 -1.75 -1.96 7.86
N ASP A 64 -1.05 -1.61 6.79
CA ASP A 64 -0.93 -2.49 5.63
C ASP A 64 0.05 -3.66 5.91
N LEU A 65 1.14 -3.41 6.64
CA LEU A 65 2.11 -4.44 7.03
C LEU A 65 1.52 -5.42 8.06
N GLU A 66 0.74 -4.94 9.02
CA GLU A 66 0.03 -5.79 9.97
C GLU A 66 -0.97 -6.70 9.27
N ARG A 67 -1.71 -6.18 8.30
CA ARG A 67 -2.64 -6.98 7.53
C ARG A 67 -1.93 -8.00 6.64
N ILE A 68 -0.81 -7.63 6.01
CA ILE A 68 0.05 -8.59 5.30
C ILE A 68 0.52 -9.70 6.24
N ARG A 69 0.96 -9.35 7.46
CA ARG A 69 1.39 -10.33 8.48
C ARG A 69 0.24 -11.29 8.82
N PHE A 70 -0.95 -10.76 9.11
CA PHE A 70 -2.14 -11.58 9.39
C PHE A 70 -2.46 -12.54 8.23
N LEU A 71 -2.52 -12.03 7.00
CA LEU A 71 -2.86 -12.80 5.80
C LEU A 71 -1.86 -13.94 5.54
N LYS A 72 -0.58 -13.68 5.77
CA LYS A 72 0.49 -14.70 5.67
C LYS A 72 0.38 -15.76 6.76
N MET A 73 -0.03 -15.39 7.97
CA MET A 73 -0.22 -16.34 9.09
C MET A 73 -1.44 -17.23 8.89
N GLU A 74 -2.51 -16.72 8.29
CA GLU A 74 -3.72 -17.51 7.99
C GLU A 74 -3.44 -18.63 6.98
N ASN A 75 -2.38 -18.50 6.16
CA ASN A 75 -1.95 -19.48 5.17
C ASN A 75 -3.09 -19.94 4.22
N ASN A 76 -4.02 -19.03 3.92
CA ASN A 76 -5.15 -19.27 3.04
C ASN A 76 -4.80 -18.82 1.60
N PRO A 77 -4.97 -19.69 0.58
CA PRO A 77 -4.63 -19.34 -0.80
C PRO A 77 -5.44 -18.17 -1.37
N ASN A 78 -6.62 -17.87 -0.81
CA ASN A 78 -7.41 -16.72 -1.24
C ASN A 78 -6.76 -15.37 -0.83
N ASN A 79 -5.75 -15.40 0.03
CA ASN A 79 -5.09 -14.19 0.54
C ASN A 79 -4.00 -13.65 -0.36
N TYR A 80 -3.50 -14.43 -1.33
CA TYR A 80 -2.34 -14.03 -2.13
C TYR A 80 -2.57 -12.71 -2.88
N ASP A 81 -3.74 -12.54 -3.49
CA ASP A 81 -4.11 -11.32 -4.21
C ASP A 81 -4.12 -10.09 -3.30
N GLU A 82 -4.66 -10.23 -2.08
CA GLU A 82 -4.69 -9.13 -1.12
C GLU A 82 -3.27 -8.77 -0.64
N VAL A 83 -2.42 -9.77 -0.38
CA VAL A 83 -1.01 -9.55 0.00
C VAL A 83 -0.27 -8.76 -1.09
N MET A 84 -0.40 -9.17 -2.36
CA MET A 84 0.23 -8.47 -3.48
C MET A 84 -0.32 -7.06 -3.67
N SER A 85 -1.64 -6.87 -3.56
CA SER A 85 -2.27 -5.56 -3.64
C SER A 85 -1.73 -4.61 -2.56
N ARG A 86 -1.58 -5.09 -1.33
CA ARG A 86 -1.03 -4.30 -0.21
C ARG A 86 0.43 -3.93 -0.40
N TYR A 87 1.26 -4.85 -0.91
CA TYR A 87 2.63 -4.49 -1.28
C TYR A 87 2.70 -3.43 -2.37
N ASN A 88 1.81 -3.48 -3.36
CA ASN A 88 1.72 -2.43 -4.38
C ASN A 88 1.34 -1.07 -3.76
N ILE A 89 0.39 -1.05 -2.82
CA ILE A 89 0.02 0.18 -2.09
C ILE A 89 1.21 0.74 -1.30
N LEU A 90 1.95 -0.12 -0.57
CA LEU A 90 3.17 0.27 0.15
C LEU A 90 4.23 0.85 -0.80
N LYS A 91 4.44 0.21 -1.96
CA LYS A 91 5.34 0.70 -3.02
C LYS A 91 4.94 2.08 -3.52
N GLN A 92 3.66 2.28 -3.86
CA GLN A 92 3.12 3.56 -4.33
C GLN A 92 3.31 4.66 -3.28
N ARG A 93 3.04 4.34 -2.00
CA ARG A 93 3.21 5.29 -0.91
C ARG A 93 4.67 5.69 -0.71
N GLN A 94 5.59 4.73 -0.76
CA GLN A 94 7.03 4.98 -0.72
C GLN A 94 7.47 5.89 -1.88
N GLN A 95 7.01 5.62 -3.11
CA GLN A 95 7.30 6.47 -4.26
C GLN A 95 6.78 7.91 -4.07
N GLN A 96 5.60 8.06 -3.49
CA GLN A 96 4.98 9.36 -3.29
C GLN A 96 5.76 10.23 -2.29
N VAL A 97 6.18 9.69 -1.13
CA VAL A 97 6.95 10.47 -0.14
C VAL A 97 8.37 10.79 -0.60
N ARG A 98 8.99 9.90 -1.38
CA ARG A 98 10.34 10.11 -1.98
C ARG A 98 10.43 11.31 -2.92
N ARG A 99 9.29 11.86 -3.36
CA ARG A 99 9.29 13.09 -4.17
C ARG A 99 9.69 14.34 -3.37
N VAL A 100 9.63 14.26 -2.05
CA VAL A 100 9.97 15.38 -1.15
C VAL A 100 11.02 15.00 -0.11
N THR A 101 11.28 13.72 0.13
CA THR A 101 12.32 13.24 1.06
C THR A 101 13.64 12.90 0.34
N PRO A 102 14.81 13.02 1.02
CA PRO A 102 14.98 13.50 2.39
C PRO A 102 14.63 14.99 2.53
N LEU A 103 13.97 15.34 3.64
CA LEU A 103 13.43 16.67 3.87
C LEU A 103 13.86 17.19 5.25
N ASN A 104 14.50 18.36 5.33
CA ASN A 104 14.83 19.01 6.60
C ASN A 104 13.92 20.21 6.86
N VAL A 105 13.13 20.16 7.92
CA VAL A 105 12.15 21.19 8.28
C VAL A 105 12.13 21.36 9.79
N GLY A 106 12.32 22.60 10.28
CA GLY A 106 12.31 22.88 11.72
C GLY A 106 13.38 22.12 12.52
N GLY A 107 14.51 21.80 11.90
CA GLY A 107 15.58 21.01 12.51
C GLY A 107 15.32 19.50 12.59
N ARG A 108 14.20 19.02 12.01
CA ARG A 108 13.89 17.60 11.89
C ARG A 108 14.12 17.11 10.47
N ILE A 109 14.73 15.93 10.35
CA ILE A 109 14.95 15.26 9.08
C ILE A 109 13.88 14.17 8.91
N TYR A 110 13.13 14.26 7.83
CA TYR A 110 12.20 13.24 7.38
C TYR A 110 12.86 12.47 6.24
N ASP A 111 13.33 11.27 6.56
CA ASP A 111 13.93 10.35 5.62
C ASP A 111 13.50 8.92 5.96
N TYR A 112 13.08 8.18 4.95
CA TYR A 112 12.49 6.84 5.14
C TYR A 112 13.39 5.81 4.48
N LYS A 113 13.65 4.73 5.21
CA LYS A 113 14.39 3.59 4.67
C LYS A 113 13.66 3.05 3.42
N TYR A 114 14.41 2.88 2.34
CA TYR A 114 13.90 2.20 1.16
C TYR A 114 13.64 0.72 1.46
N VAL A 115 12.44 0.27 1.12
CA VAL A 115 12.05 -1.14 1.14
C VAL A 115 11.80 -1.59 -0.29
N ASP A 116 12.39 -2.72 -0.66
CA ASP A 116 12.19 -3.36 -1.96
C ASP A 116 10.89 -4.16 -1.97
N TYR A 117 9.78 -3.45 -2.15
CA TYR A 117 8.46 -4.08 -2.27
C TYR A 117 8.30 -4.85 -3.59
N ASP A 118 9.15 -4.63 -4.60
CA ASP A 118 9.12 -5.41 -5.83
C ASP A 118 9.59 -6.84 -5.56
N ALA A 119 10.67 -7.00 -4.81
CA ALA A 119 11.12 -8.30 -4.34
C ALA A 119 10.04 -9.03 -3.51
N GLU A 120 9.34 -8.31 -2.62
CA GLU A 120 8.23 -8.86 -1.83
C GLU A 120 7.05 -9.32 -2.70
N ILE A 121 6.68 -8.56 -3.73
CA ILE A 121 5.62 -8.93 -4.68
C ILE A 121 6.04 -10.18 -5.47
N ILE A 122 7.27 -10.23 -5.98
CA ILE A 122 7.79 -11.38 -6.74
C ILE A 122 7.81 -12.63 -5.85
N ASN A 123 8.24 -12.50 -4.60
CA ASN A 123 8.23 -13.61 -3.64
C ASN A 123 6.81 -14.11 -3.35
N ALA A 124 5.85 -13.21 -3.15
CA ALA A 124 4.45 -13.57 -2.95
C ALA A 124 3.87 -14.30 -4.18
N LYS A 125 4.18 -13.84 -5.39
CA LYS A 125 3.79 -14.49 -6.65
C LYS A 125 4.34 -15.91 -6.76
N ARG A 126 5.64 -16.09 -6.49
CA ARG A 126 6.29 -17.41 -6.54
C ARG A 126 5.64 -18.38 -5.54
N LYS A 127 5.45 -17.96 -4.30
CA LYS A 127 4.77 -18.78 -3.28
C LYS A 127 3.35 -19.18 -3.67
N ALA A 128 2.59 -18.25 -4.26
CA ALA A 128 1.26 -18.55 -4.78
C ALA A 128 1.34 -19.59 -5.90
N ALA A 129 2.23 -19.37 -6.88
CA ALA A 129 2.41 -20.29 -7.99
C ALA A 129 2.79 -21.70 -7.52
N ASP A 130 3.75 -21.82 -6.60
CA ASP A 130 4.20 -23.10 -6.05
C ASP A 130 3.08 -23.84 -5.31
N PHE A 131 2.26 -23.11 -4.54
CA PHE A 131 1.10 -23.67 -3.83
C PHE A 131 0.06 -24.24 -4.82
N PHE A 132 -0.36 -23.42 -5.78
CA PHE A 132 -1.37 -23.80 -6.76
C PHE A 132 -0.87 -24.92 -7.68
N TYR A 133 0.40 -24.91 -8.05
CA TYR A 133 1.02 -25.96 -8.86
C TYR A 133 1.04 -27.29 -8.10
N SER A 134 1.54 -27.29 -6.86
CA SER A 134 1.62 -28.49 -6.03
C SER A 134 0.24 -29.11 -5.79
N ASN A 135 -0.78 -28.29 -5.52
CA ASN A 135 -2.16 -28.77 -5.37
C ASN A 135 -2.74 -29.30 -6.68
N GLY A 136 -2.51 -28.60 -7.80
CA GLY A 136 -2.94 -29.04 -9.12
C GLY A 136 -2.35 -30.41 -9.49
N GLN A 137 -1.05 -30.59 -9.30
CA GLN A 137 -0.36 -31.86 -9.53
C GLN A 137 -0.88 -32.98 -8.62
N SER A 138 -1.13 -32.68 -7.34
CA SER A 138 -1.69 -33.64 -6.40
C SER A 138 -3.10 -34.10 -6.82
N LEU A 139 -3.97 -33.16 -7.22
CA LEU A 139 -5.31 -33.47 -7.72
C LEU A 139 -5.24 -34.30 -9.00
N LEU A 140 -4.35 -33.96 -9.93
CA LEU A 140 -4.18 -34.68 -11.19
C LEU A 140 -3.74 -36.13 -10.96
N ASN A 141 -2.74 -36.34 -10.10
CA ASN A 141 -2.19 -37.66 -9.81
C ASN A 141 -3.18 -38.58 -9.09
N ASN A 142 -4.13 -38.01 -8.35
CA ASN A 142 -5.13 -38.74 -7.57
C ASN A 142 -6.53 -38.71 -8.21
N ALA A 143 -6.67 -38.17 -9.42
CA ALA A 143 -7.95 -37.92 -10.06
C ALA A 143 -8.69 -39.23 -10.39
N LYS A 144 -9.96 -39.32 -9.98
CA LYS A 144 -10.84 -40.47 -10.26
C LYS A 144 -12.07 -40.06 -11.06
N TYR A 145 -12.52 -38.83 -10.90
CA TYR A 145 -13.73 -38.31 -11.52
C TYR A 145 -13.44 -37.06 -12.35
N LYS A 146 -14.31 -36.79 -13.34
CA LYS A 146 -14.21 -35.60 -14.20
C LYS A 146 -14.07 -34.28 -13.43
N LYS A 147 -14.66 -34.19 -12.23
CA LYS A 147 -14.53 -33.02 -11.36
C LYS A 147 -13.09 -32.80 -10.90
N ASP A 148 -12.38 -33.85 -10.50
CA ASP A 148 -11.00 -33.76 -10.01
C ASP A 148 -10.07 -33.17 -11.07
N TYR A 149 -10.22 -33.61 -12.32
CA TYR A 149 -9.48 -33.04 -13.46
C TYR A 149 -9.79 -31.55 -13.69
N ARG A 150 -11.05 -31.13 -13.51
CA ARG A 150 -11.42 -29.71 -13.63
C ARG A 150 -10.82 -28.87 -12.50
N ASP A 151 -10.84 -29.40 -11.28
CA ASP A 151 -10.24 -28.74 -10.12
C ASP A 151 -8.71 -28.65 -10.28
N ALA A 152 -8.06 -29.71 -10.74
CA ALA A 152 -6.63 -29.72 -11.07
C ALA A 152 -6.30 -28.66 -12.13
N TYR A 153 -7.08 -28.62 -13.23
CA TYR A 153 -6.92 -27.62 -14.28
C TYR A 153 -7.05 -26.19 -13.76
N TYR A 154 -8.04 -25.93 -12.90
CA TYR A 154 -8.19 -24.61 -12.26
C TYR A 154 -6.96 -24.23 -11.43
N GLN A 155 -6.46 -25.14 -10.60
CA GLN A 155 -5.29 -24.91 -9.76
C GLN A 155 -4.03 -24.64 -10.62
N LEU A 156 -3.80 -25.45 -11.66
CA LEU A 156 -2.65 -25.26 -12.57
C LEU A 156 -2.75 -23.95 -13.36
N THR A 157 -3.95 -23.56 -13.77
CA THR A 157 -4.19 -22.25 -14.41
C THR A 157 -3.82 -21.11 -13.46
N LYS A 158 -4.25 -21.18 -12.20
CA LYS A 158 -3.85 -20.22 -11.17
C LYS A 158 -2.35 -20.17 -10.95
N ALA A 159 -1.68 -21.32 -10.95
CA ALA A 159 -0.22 -21.38 -10.85
C ALA A 159 0.46 -20.62 -12.00
N SER A 160 0.00 -20.85 -13.24
CA SER A 160 0.52 -20.18 -14.43
C SER A 160 0.31 -18.65 -14.40
N GLU A 161 -0.88 -18.20 -13.98
CA GLU A 161 -1.21 -16.78 -13.79
C GLU A 161 -0.22 -16.09 -12.84
N TYR A 162 0.08 -16.71 -11.68
CA TYR A 162 1.00 -16.13 -10.70
C TYR A 162 2.47 -16.21 -11.14
N ALA A 163 2.85 -17.29 -11.82
CA ALA A 163 4.22 -17.52 -12.29
C ALA A 163 4.65 -16.59 -13.42
N GLY A 164 3.71 -15.97 -14.14
CA GLY A 164 4.03 -15.20 -15.34
C GLY A 164 4.69 -16.06 -16.42
N GLY A 165 4.33 -17.35 -16.49
CA GLY A 165 4.86 -18.30 -17.47
C GLY A 165 6.06 -19.16 -17.02
N GLN A 166 6.41 -19.21 -15.73
CA GLN A 166 7.44 -20.16 -15.25
C GLN A 166 6.98 -21.63 -15.19
N TYR A 167 5.68 -21.90 -15.24
CA TYR A 167 5.12 -23.25 -15.29
C TYR A 167 4.51 -23.51 -16.68
N PRO A 168 4.72 -24.71 -17.27
CA PRO A 168 4.16 -25.08 -18.56
C PRO A 168 2.63 -25.15 -18.55
#